data_AF-A0AAE1U318-F1
#
_entry.id   AF-A0AAE1U318-F1
#
_cell.length_a   1.000
_cell.length_b   1.000
_cell.length_c   1.000
_cell.angle_alpha   90.00
_cell.angle_beta   90.00
_cell.angle_gamma   90.00
#
_symmetry.space_group_name_H-M   'P 1'
#
loop_
_entity.id
_entity.type
_entity.pdbx_description
1 polymer ?
#
loop_
_entity_poly.entity_id
_entity_poly.type
_entity_poly.pdbx_seq_one_letter_code
_entity_poly.pdbx_strand_id
1 'polypeptide(L)'
;MFKPGDRVLVLLPLHGQPLEAKFQGPYEIHKKMSDVNYVVSTPDRRKRKRLCHINMLKEYHERDESDSNPCVPVCIVKLQTDVPDDCTEQDPAIEITEPWNSSEETTIGLEQKLEEKLSHLNVSQKEDFTALLLRYPEVFRNTPGRTNVIADWLSRI
;
A
#
# COMPACT_ATOMS: atom_id res chain seq x y z
N MET A 1 7.38 4.58 20.86
CA MET A 1 6.38 4.07 21.83
C MET A 1 5.68 5.28 22.42
N PHE A 2 4.35 5.28 22.47
CA PHE A 2 3.60 6.50 22.77
C PHE A 2 3.41 6.75 24.28
N LYS A 3 3.15 8.01 24.63
CA LYS A 3 2.93 8.51 25.99
C LYS A 3 1.55 9.18 26.11
N PRO A 4 0.97 9.26 27.32
CA PRO A 4 -0.20 10.10 27.55
C PRO A 4 0.07 11.55 27.10
N GLY A 5 -0.85 12.14 26.34
CA GLY A 5 -0.68 13.46 25.72
C GLY A 5 -0.26 13.43 24.25
N ASP A 6 0.29 12.33 23.74
CA ASP A 6 0.71 12.25 22.34
C ASP A 6 -0.50 12.31 21.39
N ARG A 7 -0.36 13.09 20.30
CA ARG A 7 -1.34 13.16 19.23
C ARG A 7 -1.12 12.01 18.25
N VAL A 8 -2.19 11.26 17.98
CA VAL A 8 -2.17 10.08 17.11
C VAL A 8 -3.35 10.04 16.16
N LEU A 9 -3.16 9.37 15.03
CA LEU A 9 -4.23 8.89 14.17
C LEU A 9 -4.60 7.46 14.57
N VAL A 10 -5.89 7.14 14.56
CA VAL A 10 -6.42 5.82 14.89
C VAL A 10 -7.08 5.20 13.67
N LEU A 11 -6.73 3.95 13.36
CA LEU A 11 -7.40 3.15 12.33
C LEU A 11 -8.79 2.73 12.81
N LEU A 12 -9.84 3.24 12.18
CA LEU A 12 -11.22 3.01 12.57
C LEU A 12 -12.03 2.45 11.38
N PRO A 13 -12.89 1.44 11.61
CA PRO A 13 -13.75 0.90 10.57
C PRO A 13 -14.75 1.95 10.09
N LEU A 14 -15.06 1.90 8.80
CA LEU A 14 -16.10 2.73 8.19
C LEU A 14 -17.49 2.10 8.42
N HIS A 15 -18.49 2.94 8.62
CA HIS A 15 -19.85 2.46 8.89
C HIS A 15 -20.50 2.11 7.55
N GLY A 16 -21.06 0.89 7.43
CA GLY A 16 -21.69 0.42 6.20
C GLY A 16 -20.74 -0.25 5.20
N GLN A 17 -19.42 -0.21 5.43
CA GLN A 17 -18.42 -0.87 4.59
C GLN A 17 -17.64 -1.90 5.42
N PRO A 18 -18.14 -3.14 5.54
CA PRO A 18 -17.40 -4.20 6.19
C PRO A 18 -16.10 -4.41 5.42
N LEU A 19 -14.97 -4.50 6.14
CA LEU A 19 -13.59 -4.59 5.62
C LEU A 19 -12.89 -3.26 5.29
N GLU A 20 -13.58 -2.12 5.27
CA GLU A 20 -12.90 -0.82 5.11
C GLU A 20 -12.61 -0.15 6.45
N ALA A 21 -11.39 0.37 6.58
CA ALA A 21 -10.97 1.17 7.73
C ALA A 21 -10.10 2.35 7.28
N LYS A 22 -10.23 3.47 7.99
CA LYS A 22 -9.48 4.69 7.71
C LYS A 22 -8.81 5.22 8.96
N PHE A 23 -7.60 5.77 8.80
CA PHE A 23 -6.95 6.56 9.83
C PHE A 23 -7.69 7.89 10.04
N GLN A 24 -8.05 8.17 11.28
CA GLN A 24 -8.82 9.35 11.67
C GLN A 24 -8.20 10.01 12.91
N GLY A 25 -8.44 11.29 13.10
CA GLY A 25 -7.87 12.09 14.18
C GLY A 25 -7.63 13.55 13.73
N PRO A 26 -6.88 14.33 14.50
CA PRO A 26 -5.99 13.91 15.59
C PRO A 26 -6.72 13.55 16.88
N TYR A 27 -6.28 12.48 17.53
CA TYR A 27 -6.74 12.06 18.85
C TYR A 27 -5.60 12.03 19.85
N GLU A 28 -5.92 12.09 21.14
CA GLU A 28 -4.92 12.10 22.20
C GLU A 28 -4.90 10.78 22.95
N ILE A 29 -3.70 10.29 23.27
CA ILE A 29 -3.54 9.16 24.16
C ILE A 29 -3.86 9.60 25.58
N HIS A 30 -4.92 9.02 26.14
CA HIS A 30 -5.33 9.28 27.51
C HIS A 30 -4.49 8.50 28.53
N LYS A 31 -4.16 7.23 28.25
CA LYS A 31 -3.39 6.38 29.17
C LYS A 31 -2.72 5.20 28.45
N LYS A 32 -1.47 4.87 28.82
CA LYS A 32 -0.82 3.61 28.46
C LYS A 32 -1.30 2.49 29.41
N MET A 33 -1.89 1.42 28.87
CA MET A 33 -2.36 0.26 29.66
C MET A 33 -1.31 -0.87 29.68
N SER A 34 -0.64 -1.09 28.55
CA SER A 34 0.50 -2.01 28.44
C SER A 34 1.45 -1.49 27.36
N ASP A 35 2.49 -2.27 27.02
CA ASP A 35 3.41 -1.87 25.97
C ASP A 35 2.77 -1.76 24.58
N VAL A 36 1.69 -2.52 24.38
CA VAL A 36 0.98 -2.60 23.11
C VAL A 36 -0.46 -2.07 23.17
N ASN A 37 -1.02 -1.82 24.34
CA ASN A 37 -2.40 -1.33 24.50
C ASN A 37 -2.47 0.06 25.12
N TYR A 38 -3.25 0.95 24.50
CA TYR A 38 -3.40 2.35 24.87
C TYR A 38 -4.88 2.74 24.91
N VAL A 39 -5.25 3.61 25.83
CA VAL A 39 -6.57 4.27 25.82
C VAL A 39 -6.44 5.58 25.08
N VAL A 40 -7.23 5.74 24.02
CA VAL A 40 -7.29 6.95 23.19
C VAL A 40 -8.61 7.68 23.41
N SER A 41 -8.56 9.01 23.49
CA SER A 41 -9.72 9.88 23.61
C SER A 41 -10.28 10.22 22.22
N THR A 42 -11.51 9.81 21.95
CA THR A 42 -12.23 10.03 20.68
C THR A 42 -13.57 10.74 20.95
N PRO A 43 -13.57 12.05 21.27
CA PRO A 43 -14.74 12.78 21.76
C PRO A 43 -15.85 12.95 20.71
N ASP A 44 -15.50 12.90 19.43
CA ASP A 44 -16.35 12.98 18.25
C ASP A 44 -17.15 11.70 17.99
N ARG A 45 -16.81 10.59 18.66
CA ARG A 45 -17.43 9.28 18.49
C ARG A 45 -18.33 8.90 19.67
N ARG A 46 -19.25 7.96 19.42
CA ARG A 46 -20.14 7.38 20.45
C ARG A 46 -19.36 6.86 21.67
N LYS A 47 -18.24 6.18 21.43
CA LYS A 47 -17.32 5.75 22.48
C LYS A 47 -16.27 6.85 22.66
N ARG A 48 -16.39 7.66 23.71
CA ARG A 48 -15.47 8.79 23.97
C ARG A 48 -14.05 8.37 24.35
N LYS A 49 -13.87 7.15 24.84
CA LYS A 49 -12.56 6.53 25.09
C LYS A 49 -12.56 5.12 24.50
N ARG A 50 -11.45 4.73 23.90
CA ARG A 50 -11.28 3.41 23.27
C ARG A 50 -9.94 2.82 23.64
N LEU A 51 -9.92 1.51 23.92
CA LEU A 51 -8.70 0.74 24.01
C LEU A 51 -8.24 0.36 22.59
N CYS A 52 -7.02 0.75 22.24
CA CYS A 52 -6.40 0.56 20.95
C CYS A 52 -5.06 -0.17 21.11
N HIS A 53 -4.83 -1.15 20.25
CA HIS A 53 -3.52 -1.75 20.06
C HIS A 53 -2.61 -0.80 19.28
N ILE A 54 -1.29 -0.84 19.53
CA ILE A 54 -0.28 0.03 18.92
C ILE A 54 -0.33 0.00 17.39
N ASN A 55 -0.63 -1.15 16.79
CA ASN A 55 -0.75 -1.31 15.32
C ASN A 55 -1.89 -0.50 14.70
N MET A 56 -2.87 -0.06 15.49
CA MET A 56 -3.94 0.81 15.01
C MET A 56 -3.58 2.29 15.13
N LEU A 57 -2.41 2.63 15.68
CA LEU A 57 -2.00 4.00 15.97
C LEU A 57 -0.88 4.44 15.02
N LYS A 58 -0.96 5.69 14.57
CA LYS A 58 0.13 6.39 13.90
C LYS A 58 0.38 7.72 14.61
N GLU A 59 1.64 8.13 14.68
CA GLU A 59 1.98 9.47 15.17
C GLU A 59 1.36 10.54 14.27
N TYR A 60 0.80 11.58 14.88
CA TYR A 60 0.24 12.70 14.14
C TYR A 60 1.26 13.83 14.06
N HIS A 61 1.69 14.16 12.86
CA HIS A 61 2.53 15.32 12.58
C HIS A 61 1.67 16.45 12.02
N GLU A 62 1.72 17.60 12.68
CA GLU A 62 1.13 18.82 12.14
C GLU A 62 1.91 19.26 10.90
N ARG A 63 1.19 19.80 9.92
CA ARG A 63 1.82 20.38 8.75
C ARG A 63 2.16 21.83 9.09
N ASP A 64 3.44 22.13 9.17
CA ASP A 64 3.89 23.52 9.35
C ASP A 64 3.47 24.32 8.11
N GLU A 65 2.73 25.42 8.31
CA GLU A 65 2.28 26.30 7.23
C GLU A 65 3.45 26.98 6.48
N SER A 66 4.66 26.94 7.06
CA SER A 66 5.90 27.44 6.44
C SER A 66 6.45 26.51 5.35
N ASP A 67 6.06 25.24 5.32
CA ASP A 67 6.43 24.30 4.26
C ASP A 67 5.38 24.37 3.14
N SER A 68 5.37 25.48 2.41
CA SER A 68 4.52 25.71 1.24
C SER A 68 4.94 24.87 0.02
N ASN A 69 5.36 23.62 0.23
CA ASN A 69 5.50 22.67 -0.86
C ASN A 69 4.12 22.08 -1.12
N PRO A 70 3.48 22.37 -2.28
CA PRO A 70 2.20 21.77 -2.61
C PRO A 70 2.36 20.24 -2.54
N CYS A 71 1.69 19.62 -1.58
CA CYS A 71 1.61 18.17 -1.46
C CYS A 71 0.86 17.67 -2.69
N VAL A 72 1.60 17.37 -3.75
CA VAL A 72 1.06 16.83 -4.99
C VAL A 72 0.48 15.47 -4.64
N PRO A 73 -0.83 15.22 -4.80
CA PRO A 73 -1.37 13.89 -4.58
C PRO A 73 -0.70 12.95 -5.57
N VAL A 74 0.08 11.99 -5.07
CA VAL A 74 0.49 10.82 -5.88
C VAL A 74 -0.79 10.08 -6.21
N CYS A 75 -1.08 9.90 -7.50
CA CYS A 75 -2.33 9.35 -8.02
C CYS A 75 -2.82 8.15 -7.19
N ILE A 76 -3.97 8.31 -6.54
CA ILE A 76 -4.77 7.18 -6.09
C ILE A 76 -5.49 6.68 -7.35
N VAL A 77 -5.06 5.54 -7.88
CA VAL A 77 -5.80 4.86 -8.93
C VAL A 77 -7.12 4.41 -8.32
N LYS A 78 -8.18 5.21 -8.50
CA LYS A 78 -9.53 4.73 -8.31
C LYS A 78 -9.77 3.72 -9.41
N LEU A 79 -9.78 2.44 -9.05
CA LEU A 79 -10.35 1.42 -9.92
C LEU A 79 -11.83 1.79 -10.07
N GLN A 80 -12.21 2.32 -11.23
CA GLN A 80 -13.62 2.50 -11.57
C GLN A 80 -14.20 1.10 -11.76
N THR A 81 -14.80 0.56 -10.71
CA THR A 81 -15.77 -0.51 -10.85
C THR A 81 -17.07 0.14 -11.30
N ASP A 82 -17.21 0.37 -12.60
CA ASP A 82 -18.51 0.57 -13.23
C ASP A 82 -19.21 -0.80 -13.25
N VAL A 83 -19.67 -1.24 -12.07
CA VAL A 83 -20.60 -2.37 -11.95
C VAL A 83 -21.98 -1.76 -11.79
N PRO A 84 -22.89 -1.94 -12.75
CA PRO A 84 -24.29 -1.57 -12.56
C PRO A 84 -24.85 -2.32 -11.36
N ASP A 85 -25.56 -1.58 -10.54
CA ASP A 85 -26.31 -2.03 -9.38
C ASP A 85 -27.40 -3.02 -9.83
N ASP A 86 -27.13 -4.32 -9.81
CA ASP A 86 -28.18 -5.33 -9.79
C ASP A 86 -27.75 -6.53 -8.93
N CYS A 87 -28.43 -6.66 -7.80
CA CYS A 87 -28.23 -7.74 -6.84
C CYS A 87 -28.94 -8.99 -7.36
N THR A 88 -28.20 -9.85 -8.07
CA THR A 88 -28.58 -11.26 -8.21
C THR A 88 -27.41 -12.15 -7.81
N GLU A 89 -27.62 -12.93 -6.74
CA GLU A 89 -26.75 -13.99 -6.28
C GLU A 89 -26.60 -15.06 -7.37
N GLN A 90 -25.58 -14.93 -8.20
CA GLN A 90 -25.00 -16.03 -8.96
C GLN A 90 -23.48 -15.88 -8.88
N ASP A 91 -22.89 -16.83 -8.16
CA ASP A 91 -21.46 -17.04 -8.01
C ASP A 91 -20.81 -17.07 -9.40
N PRO A 92 -20.06 -16.04 -9.84
CA PRO A 92 -19.31 -16.17 -11.07
C PRO A 92 -18.09 -16.98 -10.69
N ALA A 93 -18.12 -18.27 -11.06
CA ALA A 93 -16.90 -19.04 -11.20
C ALA A 93 -15.93 -18.17 -12.00
N ILE A 94 -14.87 -17.70 -11.33
CA ILE A 94 -13.78 -16.99 -11.96
C ILE A 94 -13.13 -18.02 -12.88
N GLU A 95 -13.55 -18.03 -14.14
CA GLU A 95 -12.73 -18.59 -15.21
C GLU A 95 -11.47 -17.72 -15.22
N ILE A 96 -10.43 -18.23 -14.56
CA ILE A 96 -9.08 -17.74 -14.69
C ILE A 96 -8.69 -18.00 -16.15
N THR A 97 -9.07 -17.09 -17.03
CA THR A 97 -8.67 -17.13 -18.43
C THR A 97 -7.16 -16.90 -18.44
N GLU A 98 -6.45 -17.95 -18.84
CA GLU A 98 -5.01 -18.03 -19.10
C GLU A 98 -4.12 -17.93 -17.83
N PRO A 99 -3.38 -19.00 -17.49
CA PRO A 99 -2.25 -18.91 -16.58
C PRO A 99 -1.33 -17.79 -17.06
N TRP A 100 -0.80 -16.97 -16.15
CA TRP A 100 0.31 -16.09 -16.45
C TRP A 100 1.49 -16.96 -16.88
N ASN A 101 1.55 -17.26 -18.18
CA ASN A 101 2.69 -17.88 -18.82
C ASN A 101 3.79 -16.83 -18.77
N SER A 102 4.52 -16.84 -17.65
CA SER A 102 5.86 -16.26 -17.58
C SER A 102 6.75 -17.16 -18.44
N SER A 103 6.56 -17.11 -19.76
CA SER A 103 7.50 -17.69 -20.69
C SER A 103 8.84 -17.03 -20.40
N GLU A 104 9.86 -17.86 -20.22
CA GLU A 104 11.26 -17.46 -20.25
C GLU A 104 11.55 -16.94 -21.67
N GLU A 105 11.14 -15.71 -21.94
CA GLU A 105 11.37 -15.05 -23.22
C GLU A 105 12.88 -14.81 -23.31
N THR A 106 13.49 -15.42 -24.33
CA THR A 106 14.88 -15.16 -24.71
C THR A 106 15.08 -13.66 -24.95
N THR A 107 16.29 -13.17 -24.70
CA THR A 107 16.67 -11.74 -24.81
C THR A 107 16.22 -11.05 -26.10
N ILE A 108 16.14 -11.79 -27.21
CA ILE A 108 15.73 -11.28 -28.53
C ILE A 108 14.20 -10.99 -28.60
N GLY A 109 13.38 -11.76 -27.88
CA GLY A 109 11.92 -11.56 -27.84
C GLY A 109 11.50 -10.38 -26.96
N LEU A 110 12.30 -10.08 -25.93
CA LEU A 110 12.07 -8.92 -25.07
C LEU A 110 12.27 -7.60 -25.84
N GLU A 111 13.31 -7.48 -26.67
CA GLU A 111 13.60 -6.23 -27.40
C GLU A 111 12.50 -5.84 -28.40
N GLN A 112 11.97 -6.80 -29.17
CA GLN A 112 10.90 -6.52 -30.14
C GLN A 112 9.58 -6.12 -29.45
N LYS A 113 9.25 -6.80 -28.36
CA LYS A 113 8.09 -6.50 -27.52
C LYS A 113 8.25 -5.18 -26.77
N LEU A 114 9.48 -4.83 -26.42
CA LEU A 114 9.81 -3.55 -25.81
C LEU A 114 9.61 -2.41 -26.82
N GLU A 115 10.08 -2.55 -28.05
CA GLU A 115 9.92 -1.53 -29.09
C GLU A 115 8.44 -1.26 -29.40
N GLU A 116 7.62 -2.31 -29.48
CA GLU A 116 6.17 -2.19 -29.61
C GLU A 116 5.56 -1.45 -28.42
N LYS A 117 5.91 -1.84 -27.19
CA LYS A 117 5.35 -1.24 -25.97
C LYS A 117 5.83 0.18 -25.71
N LEU A 118 7.02 0.55 -26.18
CA LEU A 118 7.59 1.89 -26.03
C LEU A 118 7.33 2.79 -27.23
N SER A 119 6.55 2.36 -28.23
CA SER A 119 6.25 3.13 -29.45
C SER A 119 5.71 4.55 -29.23
N HIS A 120 5.09 4.81 -28.08
CA HIS A 120 4.55 6.11 -27.66
C HIS A 120 5.62 7.08 -27.09
N LEU A 121 6.84 6.61 -26.84
CA LEU A 121 7.93 7.40 -26.27
C LEU A 121 8.84 7.98 -27.35
N ASN A 122 9.44 9.13 -27.04
CA ASN A 122 10.45 9.74 -27.89
C ASN A 122 11.76 8.95 -27.85
N VAL A 123 12.61 9.11 -28.87
CA VAL A 123 13.87 8.36 -29.04
C VAL A 123 14.76 8.42 -27.79
N SER A 124 14.99 9.62 -27.24
CA SER A 124 15.79 9.79 -26.02
C SER A 124 15.20 9.06 -24.80
N GLN A 125 13.87 9.00 -24.68
CA GLN A 125 13.22 8.30 -23.57
C GLN A 125 13.30 6.79 -23.73
N LYS A 126 13.21 6.28 -24.96
CA LYS A 126 13.43 4.86 -25.27
C LYS A 126 14.86 4.45 -24.93
N GLU A 127 15.83 5.27 -25.29
CA GLU A 127 17.24 5.06 -24.96
C GLU A 127 17.47 5.02 -23.44
N ASP A 128 16.93 5.99 -22.71
CA ASP A 128 17.04 6.04 -21.25
C ASP A 128 16.40 4.81 -20.58
N PHE A 129 15.23 4.40 -21.04
CA PHE A 129 14.53 3.23 -20.50
C PHE A 129 15.29 1.93 -20.81
N THR A 130 15.80 1.79 -22.03
CA THR A 130 16.62 0.65 -22.43
C THR A 130 17.91 0.59 -21.62
N ALA A 131 18.55 1.74 -21.38
CA ALA A 131 19.73 1.83 -20.54
C ALA A 131 19.44 1.40 -19.09
N LEU A 132 18.29 1.79 -18.52
CA LEU A 132 17.87 1.39 -17.17
C LEU A 132 17.62 -0.12 -17.04
N LEU A 133 16.92 -0.71 -18.02
CA LEU A 133 16.64 -2.15 -18.05
C LEU A 133 17.92 -2.97 -18.10
N LEU A 134 18.86 -2.57 -18.97
CA LEU A 134 20.16 -3.24 -19.10
C LEU A 134 21.07 -3.00 -17.89
N ARG A 135 20.94 -1.84 -17.22
CA ARG A 135 21.75 -1.49 -16.05
C ARG A 135 21.36 -2.27 -14.81
N TYR A 136 20.07 -2.56 -14.62
CA TYR A 136 19.54 -3.18 -13.40
C TYR A 136 18.71 -4.45 -13.69
N PRO A 137 19.29 -5.48 -14.34
CA PRO A 137 18.53 -6.66 -14.74
C PRO A 137 17.93 -7.40 -13.55
N GLU A 138 18.58 -7.37 -12.38
CA GLU A 138 18.09 -8.00 -11.14
C GLU A 138 16.78 -7.38 -10.62
N VAL A 139 16.55 -6.09 -10.88
CA VAL A 139 15.34 -5.38 -10.42
C VAL A 139 14.15 -5.69 -11.33
N PHE A 140 14.41 -5.91 -12.61
CA PHE A 140 13.39 -6.15 -13.63
C PHE A 140 13.22 -7.64 -13.97
N ARG A 141 13.69 -8.55 -13.10
CA ARG A 141 13.43 -9.99 -13.21
C ARG A 141 11.98 -10.30 -12.84
N ASN A 142 11.37 -11.21 -13.61
CA ASN A 142 10.06 -11.78 -13.29
C ASN A 142 10.11 -12.79 -12.13
N THR A 143 11.31 -13.09 -11.61
CA THR A 143 11.51 -13.92 -10.43
C THR A 143 11.87 -13.05 -9.23
N PRO A 144 11.20 -13.22 -8.08
CA PRO A 144 11.53 -12.47 -6.88
C PRO A 144 12.95 -12.80 -6.42
N GLY A 145 13.73 -11.77 -6.09
CA GLY A 145 15.05 -11.93 -5.49
C GLY A 145 14.98 -12.60 -4.10
N ARG A 146 16.11 -13.17 -3.65
CA ARG A 146 16.22 -13.73 -2.29
C ARG A 146 16.64 -12.64 -1.30
N THR A 147 15.90 -12.51 -0.20
CA THR A 147 16.35 -11.69 0.94
C THR A 147 17.14 -12.55 1.92
N ASN A 148 18.19 -11.98 2.50
CA ASN A 148 19.06 -12.64 3.49
C ASN A 148 18.49 -12.61 4.92
N VAL A 149 17.30 -12.05 5.13
CA VAL A 149 16.73 -11.74 6.45
C VAL A 149 16.16 -12.97 7.18
N ILE A 150 15.92 -14.09 6.48
CA ILE A 150 15.21 -15.26 7.03
C ILE A 150 16.15 -16.42 7.43
N ALA A 151 17.46 -16.34 7.16
CA ALA A 151 18.38 -17.45 7.47
C ALA A 151 18.54 -17.75 8.99
N ASP A 152 18.15 -16.83 9.87
CA ASP A 152 18.44 -16.90 11.30
C ASP A 152 17.32 -17.54 12.16
N TRP A 153 16.17 -17.89 11.55
CA TRP A 153 15.01 -18.42 12.31
C TRP A 153 14.95 -19.95 12.40
N LEU A 154 15.78 -20.70 11.67
CA LEU A 154 15.72 -22.17 11.64
C LEU A 154 16.82 -22.88 12.45
N SER A 155 17.68 -22.15 13.17
CA SER A 155 18.73 -22.73 14.03
C SER A 155 18.36 -22.82 15.52
N ARG A 156 17.12 -22.47 15.90
CA ARG A 156 16.67 -22.41 17.31
C ARG A 156 15.38 -23.20 17.62
N ILE A 157 15.09 -24.27 16.85
CA ILE A 157 14.18 -25.35 17.25
C ILE A 157 15.02 -26.62 17.33
#